data_AF-A0A399XZ95-F1
#
_entry.id   AF-A0A399XZ95-F1
#
_cell.length_a   1.000
_cell.length_b   1.000
_cell.length_c   1.000
_cell.angle_alpha   90.00
_cell.angle_beta   90.00
_cell.angle_gamma   90.00
#
_symmetry.space_group_name_H-M   'P 1'
#
loop_
_entity.id
_entity.type
_entity.pdbx_description
1 polymer ?
#
loop_
_entity_poly.entity_id
_entity_poly.type
_entity_poly.pdbx_seq_one_letter_code
_entity_poly.pdbx_strand_id
1 'polypeptide(L)'
;MRVLAFRLTRGYLGPMMNQPRSPHAPQAPHGLSRLCTKVGCTAPATATLIFEYSNSTAWLEDLTPERDPSGYDLCTGHAERLSVPRGWDRVDRRSSTPPLFVARGAAAS
;
A
#
# COMPACT_ATOMS: atom_id res chain seq x y z
N MET A 1 3.32 -16.53 -61.88
CA MET A 1 3.81 -15.16 -61.61
C MET A 1 3.00 -14.56 -60.46
N ARG A 2 3.71 -14.25 -59.36
CA ARG A 2 3.51 -13.18 -58.36
C ARG A 2 2.11 -12.91 -57.78
N VAL A 3 1.98 -13.33 -56.52
CA VAL A 3 1.03 -12.87 -55.50
C VAL A 3 1.20 -11.36 -55.29
N LEU A 4 0.14 -10.56 -55.49
CA LEU A 4 0.15 -9.14 -55.15
C LEU A 4 -0.28 -8.98 -53.69
N ALA A 5 0.73 -8.76 -52.85
CA ALA A 5 0.62 -8.55 -51.43
C ALA A 5 -0.06 -7.21 -51.09
N PHE A 6 -1.03 -7.31 -50.18
CA PHE A 6 -1.68 -6.25 -49.43
C PHE A 6 -0.64 -5.24 -48.89
N ARG A 7 -0.67 -3.99 -49.38
CA ARG A 7 0.00 -2.87 -48.72
C ARG A 7 -1.01 -2.11 -47.86
N LEU A 8 -1.02 -2.40 -46.57
CA LEU A 8 -1.54 -1.50 -45.54
C LEU A 8 -0.40 -1.11 -44.60
N THR A 9 0.22 0.03 -44.90
CA THR A 9 1.10 0.76 -43.99
C THR A 9 0.26 1.72 -43.17
N ARG A 10 -0.04 1.35 -41.93
CA ARG A 10 -0.55 2.23 -40.87
C ARG A 10 -0.11 1.57 -39.56
N GLY A 11 1.00 1.95 -38.95
CA GLY A 11 1.30 3.28 -38.45
C GLY A 11 1.19 3.21 -36.93
N TYR A 12 2.34 3.05 -36.27
CA TYR A 12 2.63 3.37 -34.86
C TYR A 12 1.54 3.05 -33.81
N LEU A 13 1.67 1.92 -33.12
CA LEU A 13 1.16 1.75 -31.76
C LEU A 13 2.33 1.54 -30.79
N GLY A 14 2.80 2.64 -30.23
CA GLY A 14 3.56 2.69 -28.98
C GLY A 14 3.27 4.04 -28.33
N PRO A 15 3.44 4.21 -27.01
CA PRO A 15 3.81 3.23 -25.99
C PRO A 15 2.58 2.82 -25.16
N MET A 16 2.56 1.59 -24.65
CA MET A 16 1.73 1.28 -23.50
C MET A 16 2.18 2.20 -22.39
N MET A 17 1.25 3.05 -21.98
CA MET A 17 1.41 4.09 -20.99
C MET A 17 2.00 3.42 -19.74
N ASN A 18 3.27 3.71 -19.47
CA ASN A 18 3.85 3.59 -18.14
C ASN A 18 3.07 4.60 -17.28
N GLN A 19 1.89 4.20 -16.81
CA GLN A 19 1.16 4.99 -15.83
C GLN A 19 2.14 5.21 -14.67
N PRO A 20 2.35 6.47 -14.22
CA PRO A 20 3.03 6.67 -12.95
C PRO A 20 2.19 5.89 -11.93
N ARG A 21 2.75 4.81 -11.36
CA ARG A 21 2.14 4.16 -10.21
C ARG A 21 1.90 5.27 -9.22
N SER A 22 0.63 5.59 -8.97
CA SER A 22 0.29 6.55 -7.94
C SER A 22 0.96 6.03 -6.66
N PRO A 23 1.81 6.82 -5.98
CA PRO A 23 2.49 6.36 -4.77
C PRO A 23 1.51 6.00 -3.64
N HIS A 24 0.21 6.25 -3.82
CA HIS A 24 -0.85 6.10 -2.83
C HIS A 24 -2.13 5.44 -3.35
N ALA A 25 -2.06 4.57 -4.37
CA ALA A 25 -3.22 3.73 -4.67
C ALA A 25 -3.50 2.82 -3.45
N PRO A 26 -4.74 2.74 -2.93
CA PRO A 26 -5.08 1.77 -1.89
C PRO A 26 -4.79 0.39 -2.46
N GLN A 27 -3.75 -0.24 -1.95
CA GLN A 27 -3.27 -1.52 -2.44
C GLN A 27 -4.41 -2.53 -2.23
N ALA A 28 -4.97 -3.04 -3.34
CA ALA A 28 -5.93 -4.13 -3.30
C ALA A 28 -5.31 -5.27 -2.45
N PRO A 29 -6.09 -5.98 -1.63
CA PRO A 29 -5.54 -7.01 -0.76
C PRO A 29 -4.82 -8.05 -1.63
N HIS A 30 -3.48 -8.02 -1.55
CA HIS A 30 -2.64 -9.02 -2.19
C HIS A 30 -3.11 -10.39 -1.68
N GLY A 31 -3.56 -11.25 -2.59
CA GLY A 31 -4.11 -12.57 -2.26
C GLY A 31 -3.15 -13.31 -1.31
N LEU A 32 -3.67 -13.66 -0.12
CA LEU A 32 -2.95 -13.90 1.14
C LEU A 32 -2.46 -12.61 1.83
N SER A 33 -3.41 -11.84 2.34
CA SER A 33 -3.14 -10.74 3.27
C SER A 33 -2.31 -11.25 4.44
N ARG A 34 -1.12 -10.67 4.64
CA ARG A 34 -0.28 -10.93 5.82
C ARG A 34 -1.12 -10.71 7.08
N LEU A 35 -0.97 -11.58 8.08
CA LEU A 35 -1.70 -11.46 9.34
C LEU A 35 -0.91 -10.62 10.34
N CYS A 36 -1.62 -10.04 11.29
CA CYS A 36 -1.02 -9.36 12.43
C CYS A 36 -0.06 -10.30 13.18
N THR A 37 1.12 -9.79 13.54
CA THR A 37 2.15 -10.54 14.26
C THR A 37 1.81 -10.72 15.74
N LYS A 38 0.83 -9.95 16.26
CA LYS A 38 0.38 -10.09 17.65
C LYS A 38 -0.25 -11.47 17.86
N VAL A 39 0.27 -12.20 18.85
CA VAL A 39 -0.26 -13.51 19.27
C VAL A 39 -1.76 -13.41 19.55
N GLY A 40 -2.53 -14.34 18.96
CA GLY A 40 -4.00 -14.39 19.10
C GLY A 40 -4.76 -13.43 18.19
N CYS A 41 -4.09 -12.62 17.38
CA CYS A 41 -4.74 -11.76 16.39
C CYS A 41 -4.71 -12.42 15.02
N THR A 42 -5.88 -12.59 14.40
CA THR A 42 -6.06 -13.10 13.04
C THR A 42 -6.48 -12.02 12.04
N ALA A 43 -6.43 -10.75 12.46
CA ALA A 43 -6.78 -9.63 11.60
C ALA A 43 -5.72 -9.42 10.51
N PRO A 44 -6.12 -8.98 9.31
CA PRO A 44 -5.17 -8.64 8.25
C PRO A 44 -4.28 -7.47 8.70
N ALA A 45 -2.99 -7.58 8.42
CA ALA A 45 -2.05 -6.50 8.60
C ALA A 45 -2.33 -5.37 7.62
N THR A 46 -2.15 -4.14 8.07
CA THR A 46 -2.30 -2.91 7.28
C THR A 46 -1.12 -1.96 7.49
N ALA A 47 -0.23 -2.29 8.43
CA ALA A 47 0.95 -1.52 8.77
C ALA A 47 2.14 -2.44 9.02
N THR A 48 3.35 -1.91 8.83
CA THR A 48 4.60 -2.54 9.24
C THR A 48 5.29 -1.65 10.28
N LEU A 49 5.64 -2.25 11.42
CA LEU A 49 6.37 -1.62 12.52
C LEU A 49 7.84 -2.02 12.47
N ILE A 50 8.75 -1.03 12.46
CA ILE A 50 10.20 -1.24 12.48
C ILE A 50 10.79 -0.54 13.69
N PHE A 51 11.66 -1.24 14.44
CA PHE A 51 12.39 -0.64 15.55
C PHE A 51 13.81 -0.28 15.12
N GLU A 52 14.10 1.01 15.10
CA GLU A 52 15.45 1.54 14.93
C GLU A 52 16.07 1.80 16.29
N TYR A 53 16.81 0.81 16.78
CA TYR A 53 17.40 0.85 18.12
C TYR A 53 18.43 1.97 18.29
N SER A 54 19.17 2.33 17.24
CA SER A 54 20.21 3.37 17.28
C SER A 54 19.67 4.74 17.70
N ASN A 55 18.47 5.09 17.21
CA ASN A 55 17.81 6.35 17.54
C ASN A 55 16.72 6.19 18.60
N SER A 56 16.49 4.97 19.10
CA SER A 56 15.33 4.63 19.94
C SER A 56 14.01 5.06 19.28
N THR A 57 13.87 4.77 17.99
CA THR A 57 12.70 5.17 17.20
C THR A 57 11.90 3.95 16.75
N ALA A 58 10.59 4.01 16.91
CA ALA A 58 9.65 3.06 16.35
C ALA A 58 8.94 3.69 15.15
N TRP A 59 9.24 3.17 13.96
CA TRP A 59 8.66 3.60 12.70
C TRP A 59 7.44 2.75 12.39
N LEU A 60 6.32 3.40 12.12
CA LEU A 60 5.09 2.75 11.70
C LEU A 60 4.75 3.24 10.30
N GLU A 61 4.83 2.35 9.32
CA GLU A 61 4.62 2.66 7.90
C GLU A 61 3.45 1.84 7.34
N ASP A 62 2.96 2.24 6.16
CA ASP A 62 1.94 1.48 5.44
C ASP A 62 2.46 0.09 5.11
N LEU A 63 1.58 -0.90 5.05
CA LEU A 63 1.97 -2.27 4.70
C LEU A 63 2.68 -2.29 3.34
N THR A 64 3.98 -2.59 3.37
CA THR A 64 4.79 -2.71 2.16
C THR A 64 4.41 -3.98 1.38
N PRO A 65 4.69 -4.10 0.08
CA PRO A 65 4.50 -5.37 -0.62
C PRO A 65 5.56 -6.40 -0.20
N GLU A 66 6.80 -5.95 0.00
CA GLU A 66 7.92 -6.78 0.45
C GLU A 66 7.99 -6.83 1.97
N ARG A 67 8.32 -8.00 2.54
CA ARG A 67 8.42 -8.15 3.98
C ARG A 67 9.80 -7.67 4.43
N ASP A 68 9.83 -6.61 5.23
CA ASP A 68 11.06 -6.24 5.92
C ASP A 68 11.44 -7.32 6.94
N PRO A 69 12.68 -7.83 6.94
CA PRO A 69 13.11 -8.89 7.85
C PRO A 69 13.11 -8.45 9.32
N SER A 70 13.19 -7.15 9.60
CA SER A 70 13.16 -6.55 10.93
C SER A 70 11.77 -6.01 11.30
N GLY A 71 10.79 -6.14 10.40
CA GLY A 71 9.47 -5.55 10.51
C GLY A 71 8.42 -6.46 11.14
N TYR A 72 7.57 -5.88 11.98
CA TYR A 72 6.39 -6.52 12.55
C TYR A 72 5.14 -6.03 11.85
N ASP A 73 4.42 -6.93 11.20
CA ASP A 73 3.17 -6.57 10.53
C ASP A 73 2.04 -6.47 11.55
N LEU A 74 1.32 -5.34 11.57
CA LEU A 74 0.25 -5.03 12.53
C LEU A 74 -1.05 -4.70 11.79
N CYS A 75 -2.19 -5.12 12.36
CA CYS A 75 -3.49 -4.65 11.90
C CYS A 75 -3.78 -3.22 12.38
N THR A 76 -4.76 -2.55 11.77
CA THR A 76 -5.13 -1.16 12.09
C THR A 76 -5.31 -0.94 13.60
N GLY A 77 -6.08 -1.80 14.28
CA GLY A 77 -6.33 -1.64 15.71
C GLY A 77 -5.09 -1.82 16.60
N HIS A 78 -4.16 -2.71 16.22
CA HIS A 78 -2.89 -2.88 16.95
C HIS A 78 -1.90 -1.76 16.65
N ALA A 79 -1.90 -1.25 15.43
CA ALA A 79 -1.09 -0.11 15.01
C ALA A 79 -1.54 1.17 15.75
N GLU A 80 -2.84 1.37 15.95
CA GLU A 80 -3.40 2.51 16.70
C GLU A 80 -3.08 2.42 18.20
N ARG A 81 -3.22 1.25 18.81
CA ARG A 81 -2.97 1.00 20.25
C ARG A 81 -1.52 0.73 20.59
N LEU A 82 -0.62 0.76 19.60
CA LEU A 82 0.80 0.52 19.80
C LEU A 82 1.38 1.56 20.77
N SER A 83 2.03 1.05 21.82
CA SER A 83 2.82 1.85 22.76
C SER A 83 4.28 1.44 22.66
N VAL A 84 5.16 2.43 22.62
CA VAL A 84 6.61 2.24 22.56
C VAL A 84 7.21 2.30 23.97
N PRO A 85 8.42 1.74 24.19
CA PRO A 85 9.10 1.86 25.48
C PRO A 85 9.30 3.33 25.90
N ARG A 86 9.47 3.57 27.21
CA ARG A 86 9.73 4.91 27.72
C ARG A 86 11.03 5.46 27.12
N GLY A 87 10.99 6.72 26.69
CA GLY A 87 12.14 7.39 26.05
C GLY A 87 12.32 7.08 24.56
N TRP A 88 11.44 6.28 23.96
CA TRP A 88 11.44 6.04 22.52
C TRP A 88 10.53 7.03 21.79
N ASP A 89 10.91 7.40 20.58
CA ASP A 89 10.07 8.16 19.67
C ASP A 89 9.19 7.23 18.83
N ARG A 90 7.95 7.64 18.57
CA ARG A 90 7.02 6.91 17.69
C ARG A 90 6.74 7.81 16.49
N VAL A 91 7.18 7.38 15.31
CA VAL A 91 6.88 8.06 14.06
C VAL A 91 5.89 7.25 13.24
N ASP A 92 4.66 7.74 13.13
CA ASP A 92 3.61 7.15 12.29
C ASP A 92 3.58 7.86 10.94
N ARG A 93 4.03 7.18 9.88
CA ARG A 93 4.09 7.67 8.49
C ARG A 93 3.01 7.08 7.60
N ARG A 94 2.06 6.33 8.19
CA ARG A 94 0.97 5.73 7.43
C ARG A 94 0.12 6.81 6.80
N SER A 95 -0.19 6.63 5.54
CA SER A 95 -1.22 7.41 4.87
C SER A 95 -2.57 6.96 5.42
N SER A 96 -3.05 7.65 6.46
CA SER A 96 -4.46 7.57 6.86
C SER A 96 -5.32 8.21 5.78
N THR A 97 -5.42 7.57 4.62
CA THR A 97 -6.36 7.96 3.59
C THR A 97 -7.72 7.40 4.03
N PRO A 98 -8.64 8.22 4.59
CA PRO A 98 -10.01 7.77 4.71
C PRO A 98 -10.51 7.39 3.32
N PRO A 99 -11.27 6.29 3.16
CA PRO A 99 -11.87 5.98 1.87
C PRO A 99 -12.68 7.19 1.46
N LEU A 100 -12.28 7.85 0.37
CA LEU A 100 -13.04 8.94 -0.20
C LEU A 100 -14.33 8.34 -0.73
N PHE A 101 -15.35 8.23 0.13
CA PHE A 101 -16.71 8.15 -0.33
C PHE A 101 -17.00 9.45 -1.06
N VAL A 102 -16.96 9.32 -2.37
CA VAL A 102 -17.49 10.24 -3.38
C VAL A 102 -18.92 10.60 -2.98
N ALA A 103 -19.13 11.81 -2.46
CA ALA A 103 -20.45 12.43 -2.40
C ALA A 103 -20.85 12.84 -3.83
N ARG A 104 -21.33 11.91 -4.64
CA ARG A 104 -22.16 12.22 -5.81
C ARG A 104 -23.60 12.36 -5.35
N GLY A 105 -24.12 13.58 -5.37
CA GLY A 105 -25.57 13.84 -5.35
C GLY A 105 -26.03 14.86 -4.31
N ALA A 106 -25.84 16.14 -4.58
CA ALA A 106 -26.74 17.19 -4.09
C ALA A 106 -27.43 17.80 -5.32
N ALA A 107 -28.50 17.14 -5.77
CA ALA A 107 -29.53 17.70 -6.64
C ALA A 107 -30.89 17.19 -6.15
N ALA A 108 -31.91 18.06 -6.22
CA ALA A 108 -33.23 18.05 -5.57
C ALA A 108 -33.20 18.74 -4.18
N SER A 109 -33.90 19.85 -3.95
CA SER A 109 -35.15 20.36 -4.55
C SER A 109 -35.13 21.87 -4.79
#